data_AF-A0A954S2C5-F1
#
_entry.id   AF-A0A954S2C5-F1
#
_cell.length_a   1.000
_cell.length_b   1.000
_cell.length_c   1.000
_cell.angle_alpha   90.00
_cell.angle_beta   90.00
_cell.angle_gamma   90.00
#
_symmetry.space_group_name_H-M   'P 1'
#
loop_
_entity.id
_entity.type
_entity.pdbx_description
1 polymer ?
#
loop_
_entity_poly.entity_id
_entity_poly.type
_entity_poly.pdbx_seq_one_letter_code
_entity_poly.pdbx_strand_id
1 'polypeptide(L)' 'MEQLPIIEPPANSSLQDAEISPEFSRGSYAFVSLGCPKNLVDSEKMLGTLALDGYTLVSEPEGADFV' A
#
# COMPACT_ATOMS: atom_id res chain seq x y z
N MET A 1 43.09 2.66 -2.06
CA MET A 1 42.02 1.66 -1.91
C MET A 1 41.19 2.10 -0.71
N GLU A 2 40.34 3.10 -0.91
CA GLU A 2 39.44 3.58 0.13
C GLU A 2 38.20 2.70 0.10
N GLN A 3 37.97 2.00 1.21
CA GLN A 3 36.88 1.07 1.38
C GLN A 3 35.58 1.87 1.47
N LEU A 4 34.62 1.56 0.60
CA LEU A 4 33.28 2.15 0.62
C LEU A 4 32.59 1.75 1.95
N PRO A 5 31.83 2.67 2.58
CA PRO A 5 31.06 2.35 3.77
C PRO A 5 29.99 1.31 3.40
N ILE A 6 30.02 0.18 4.10
CA ILE A 6 28.96 -0.82 4.04
C ILE A 6 27.73 -0.16 4.66
N ILE A 7 26.80 0.26 3.81
CA ILE A 7 25.46 0.62 4.26
C ILE A 7 24.84 -0.69 4.74
N GLU A 8 24.68 -0.83 6.05
CA GLU A 8 23.93 -1.94 6.63
C GLU A 8 22.49 -1.85 6.12
N PRO A 9 21.96 -2.91 5.46
CA PRO A 9 20.54 -2.95 5.18
C PRO A 9 19.82 -3.03 6.54
N PRO A 10 18.79 -2.20 6.79
CA PRO A 10 18.03 -2.33 8.02
C PRO A 10 17.38 -3.71 8.01
N ALA A 11 17.92 -4.60 8.84
CA ALA A 11 17.31 -5.85 9.21
C ALA A 11 16.08 -5.50 10.06
N ASN A 12 14.97 -5.19 9.40
CA ASN A 12 13.61 -5.24 9.93
C ASN A 12 12.64 -5.21 8.75
N SER A 13 12.23 -6.40 8.32
CA SER A 13 11.11 -6.61 7.43
C SER A 13 9.82 -6.16 8.11
N SER A 14 9.33 -4.99 7.75
CA SER A 14 7.92 -4.78 7.51
C SER A 14 7.87 -3.84 6.32
N LEU A 15 7.17 -4.27 5.28
CA LEU A 15 6.77 -3.41 4.17
C LEU A 15 5.98 -2.25 4.80
N GLN A 16 6.67 -1.17 5.12
CA GLN A 16 6.04 0.11 5.38
C GLN A 16 5.69 0.61 3.99
N ASP A 17 4.58 0.11 3.47
CA ASP A 17 3.96 0.65 2.28
C ASP A 17 3.62 2.11 2.58
N ALA A 18 4.46 2.96 2.02
CA ALA A 18 4.31 4.40 1.84
C ALA A 18 3.90 5.20 3.10
N GLU A 19 4.87 5.90 3.68
CA GLU A 19 4.58 7.18 4.33
C GLU A 19 4.01 8.14 3.26
N ILE A 20 2.70 8.09 3.04
CA ILE A 20 1.95 9.10 2.30
C ILE A 20 1.66 10.19 3.32
N SER A 21 2.36 11.32 3.19
CA SER A 21 2.12 12.53 3.98
C SER A 21 0.61 12.86 3.96
N PRO A 22 -0.07 12.97 5.12
CA PRO A 22 -1.52 13.10 5.18
C PRO A 22 -1.91 14.55 4.93
N GLU A 23 -1.74 15.04 3.72
CA GLU A 23 -2.22 16.38 3.36
C GLU A 23 -3.48 16.27 2.49
N PHE A 24 -4.48 15.51 2.97
CA PHE A 24 -5.84 15.27 2.43
C PHE A 24 -6.06 13.95 1.66
N SER A 25 -6.08 12.81 2.37
CA SER A 25 -6.75 11.60 1.88
C SER A 25 -8.27 11.84 1.79
N ARG A 26 -8.92 11.48 0.68
CA ARG A 26 -10.38 11.60 0.53
C ARG A 26 -11.16 10.60 1.39
N GLY A 27 -10.49 9.55 1.85
CA GLY A 27 -11.00 8.50 2.72
C GLY A 27 -10.05 7.28 2.72
N SER A 28 -10.27 6.33 3.63
CA SER A 28 -9.55 5.06 3.69
C SER A 28 -10.41 3.92 3.14
N TYR A 29 -9.77 2.96 2.47
CA TYR A 29 -10.44 1.75 1.96
C TYR A 29 -9.62 0.50 2.25
N ALA A 30 -10.30 -0.60 2.56
CA ALA A 30 -9.67 -1.91 2.64
C ALA A 30 -10.01 -2.72 1.40
N PHE A 31 -9.04 -3.48 0.91
CA PHE A 31 -9.24 -4.34 -0.26
C PHE A 31 -9.17 -5.81 0.13
N VAL A 32 -10.25 -6.57 -0.12
CA VAL A 32 -10.32 -8.00 0.16
C VAL A 32 -10.45 -8.80 -1.14
N SER A 33 -9.39 -9.52 -1.51
CA SER A 33 -9.43 -10.45 -2.65
C SER A 33 -9.90 -11.83 -2.20
N LEU A 34 -11.00 -12.31 -2.78
CA LEU A 34 -11.53 -13.66 -2.53
C LEU A 34 -10.82 -14.78 -3.32
N GLY A 35 -9.65 -14.49 -3.90
CA GLY A 35 -8.73 -15.52 -4.41
C GLY A 35 -9.05 -16.11 -5.79
N CYS A 36 -9.80 -15.40 -6.63
CA CYS A 36 -10.02 -15.83 -8.01
C CYS A 36 -8.90 -15.27 -8.92
N PRO A 37 -8.10 -16.11 -9.60
CA PRO A 37 -7.01 -15.66 -10.47
C PRO A 37 -7.49 -14.82 -11.66
N LYS A 38 -8.78 -14.93 -12.00
CA LYS A 38 -9.42 -14.15 -13.06
C LYS A 38 -9.59 -12.66 -12.70
N ASN A 39 -9.53 -12.30 -11.41
CA ASN A 39 -9.83 -10.96 -10.93
C ASN A 39 -8.57 -10.18 -10.50
N LEU A 40 -7.36 -10.74 -10.61
CA LEU A 40 -6.14 -10.09 -10.13
C LEU A 40 -5.85 -8.77 -10.88
N VAL A 41 -5.91 -8.82 -12.21
CA VAL A 41 -5.66 -7.64 -13.05
C VAL A 41 -6.72 -6.56 -12.83
N ASP A 42 -7.98 -6.95 -12.64
CA ASP A 42 -9.06 -6.02 -12.33
C ASP A 42 -8.90 -5.41 -10.93
N SER A 43 -8.40 -6.19 -9.97
CA SER A 43 -8.13 -5.75 -8.59
C SER A 43 -7.01 -4.71 -8.55
N GLU A 44 -5.90 -4.96 -9.23
CA GLU A 44 -4.77 -4.02 -9.34
C GLU A 44 -5.21 -2.71 -10.01
N LYS A 45 -6.03 -2.81 -11.05
CA LYS A 45 -6.59 -1.64 -11.74
C LYS A 45 -7.50 -0.82 -10.82
N MET A 46 -8.33 -1.48 -10.01
CA MET A 46 -9.19 -0.83 -9.02
C MET A 46 -8.36 -0.11 -7.95
N LEU A 47 -7.37 -0.81 -7.36
CA LEU A 47 -6.43 -0.26 -6.37
C LEU A 47 -5.69 0.97 -6.92
N GLY A 48 -5.21 0.90 -8.16
CA GLY A 48 -4.52 2.01 -8.82
C GLY A 48 -5.43 3.22 -9.05
N THR A 49 -6.70 3.00 -9.43
CA THR A 49 -7.66 4.10 -9.64
C THR A 49 -7.97 4.81 -8.33
N LEU A 50 -8.21 4.06 -7.25
CA LEU A 50 -8.47 4.62 -5.92
C LEU A 50 -7.26 5.38 -5.36
N ALA A 51 -6.05 4.87 -5.59
CA ALA A 51 -4.83 5.57 -5.20
C ALA A 51 -4.65 6.89 -5.95
N LEU A 52 -4.93 6.93 -7.27
CA LEU A 52 -4.88 8.15 -8.08
C LEU A 52 -5.95 9.17 -7.68
N ASP A 53 -7.11 8.70 -7.23
CA ASP A 53 -8.20 9.54 -6.72
C ASP A 53 -7.91 10.11 -5.31
N GLY A 54 -6.80 9.69 -4.68
CA GLY A 54 -6.37 10.18 -3.38
C GLY A 54 -6.98 9.45 -2.18
N TYR A 55 -7.39 8.19 -2.36
CA TYR A 55 -7.79 7.32 -1.25
C TYR A 55 -6.59 6.56 -0.68
N THR A 56 -6.61 6.32 0.62
CA THR A 56 -5.56 5.58 1.33
C THR A 56 -5.98 4.12 1.49
N LEU A 57 -5.13 3.20 1.02
CA LEU A 57 -5.33 1.77 1.25
C LEU A 57 -4.96 1.42 2.70
N VAL A 58 -5.83 0.71 3.41
CA VAL A 58 -5.57 0.15 4.74
C VAL A 58 -5.61 -1.37 4.70
N SER A 59 -4.79 -2.01 5.54
CA SER A 59 -4.68 -3.47 5.59
C SER A 59 -5.89 -4.10 6.30
N GLU A 60 -6.40 -3.43 7.34
CA GLU A 60 -7.52 -3.92 8.15
C GLU A 60 -8.85 -3.21 7.79
N PRO A 61 -9.93 -3.97 7.53
CA PRO A 61 -11.25 -3.40 7.24
C PRO A 61 -11.84 -2.64 8.43
N GLU A 62 -11.41 -2.91 9.66
CA GLU A 62 -11.92 -2.27 10.88
C GLU A 62 -11.53 -0.79 11.00
N GLY A 63 -10.55 -0.32 10.22
CA GLY A 63 -10.12 1.08 10.15
C GLY A 63 -10.42 1.77 8.81
N ALA A 64 -11.15 1.10 7.92
CA ALA A 64 -11.51 1.63 6.60
C ALA A 64 -12.85 2.38 6.66
N ASP A 65 -12.97 3.47 5.91
CA ASP A 65 -14.28 4.12 5.69
C ASP A 65 -15.21 3.22 4.86
N PHE A 66 -14.63 2.40 3.97
CA PHE A 66 -15.36 1.43 3.16
C PHE A 66 -14.50 0.21 2.78
N VAL A 67 -15.18 -0.89 2.42
CA VAL A 67 -14.59 -2.20 2.05
C VAL A 67 -15.08 -2.67 0.69
#